data_AF-A0A528N379-F1
#
_entry.id   AF-A0A528N379-F1
#
_cell.length_a   1.000
_cell.length_b   1.000
_cell.length_c   1.000
_cell.angle_alpha   90.00
_cell.angle_beta   90.00
_cell.angle_gamma   90.00
#
_symmetry.space_group_name_H-M   'P 1'
#
loop_
_entity.id
_entity.type
_entity.pdbx_description
1 polymer ?
#
loop_
_entity_poly.entity_id
_entity_poly.type
_entity_poly.pdbx_seq_one_letter_code
_entity_poly.pdbx_strand_id
1 'polypeptide(L)'
;ILTPDPWPGFSIGLSNCRPSSRGEIMIHSANPLEYPKIVANAFSTEADVAEMLAAVKFVRKIAAMPAMAEIIEEEVLPGPSITSNA
;
A
#
# COMPACT_ATOMS: atom_id res chain seq x y z
N ILE A 1 16.64 -11.19 -7.38
CA ILE A 1 16.81 -12.34 -6.46
C ILE A 1 15.99 -12.02 -5.23
N LEU A 2 15.07 -12.91 -4.83
CA LEU A 2 14.31 -12.74 -3.59
C LEU A 2 15.29 -12.95 -2.43
N THR A 3 15.56 -11.88 -1.68
CA THR A 3 16.35 -11.95 -0.44
C THR A 3 15.35 -12.05 0.71
N PRO A 4 15.13 -13.26 1.27
CA PRO A 4 14.20 -13.40 2.38
C PRO A 4 14.75 -12.71 3.62
N ASP A 5 13.85 -12.22 4.46
CA ASP A 5 14.22 -11.72 5.79
C ASP A 5 14.84 -12.86 6.63
N PRO A 6 15.77 -12.53 7.56
CA PRO A 6 16.43 -13.53 8.39
C PRO A 6 15.53 -14.12 9.49
N TRP A 7 14.27 -13.67 9.58
CA TRP A 7 13.30 -14.06 10.59
C TRP A 7 11.96 -14.46 9.93
N PRO A 8 11.15 -15.34 10.57
CA PRO A 8 9.81 -15.64 10.09
C PRO A 8 8.89 -14.44 10.30
N GLY A 9 8.07 -14.12 9.29
CA GLY A 9 7.13 -13.02 9.39
C GLY A 9 6.02 -13.12 8.34
N PHE A 10 5.14 -12.12 8.37
CA PHE A 10 4.06 -11.98 7.40
C PHE A 10 3.79 -10.51 7.11
N SER A 11 3.12 -10.23 6.00
CA SER A 11 2.69 -8.88 5.63
C SER A 11 1.17 -8.84 5.50
N ILE A 12 0.56 -7.79 6.04
CA ILE A 12 -0.86 -7.51 5.81
C ILE A 12 -0.95 -6.47 4.70
N GLY A 13 -1.37 -6.91 3.52
CA GLY A 13 -1.60 -6.03 2.38
C GLY A 13 -2.91 -5.25 2.52
N LEU A 14 -2.92 -4.02 2.03
CA LEU A 14 -4.11 -3.17 1.94
C LEU A 14 -4.22 -2.61 0.53
N SER A 15 -5.44 -2.55 0.02
CA SER A 15 -5.73 -2.06 -1.32
C SER A 15 -6.97 -1.19 -1.28
N ASN A 16 -6.91 -0.03 -1.94
CA ASN A 16 -8.09 0.73 -2.28
C ASN A 16 -8.87 -0.06 -3.35
N CYS A 17 -10.09 -0.46 -3.04
CA CYS A 17 -10.95 -1.22 -3.98
C CYS A 17 -11.83 -0.32 -4.85
N ARG A 18 -11.97 0.97 -4.52
CA ARG A 18 -12.82 1.95 -5.23
C ARG A 18 -12.16 3.34 -5.24
N PRO A 19 -10.99 3.50 -5.89
CA PRO A 19 -10.28 4.77 -5.85
C PRO A 19 -11.07 5.83 -6.61
N SER A 20 -11.06 7.05 -6.08
CA SER A 20 -11.58 8.25 -6.75
C SER A 20 -10.58 8.83 -7.75
N SER A 21 -9.28 8.56 -7.59
CA SER A 21 -8.24 8.89 -8.56
C SER A 21 -8.52 8.27 -9.93
N ARG A 22 -8.13 8.98 -10.99
CA ARG A 22 -8.29 8.54 -12.38
C ARG A 22 -6.99 8.72 -13.14
N GLY A 23 -6.59 7.64 -13.81
CA GLY A 23 -5.44 7.60 -14.70
C GLY A 23 -5.82 7.71 -16.16
N GLU A 24 -4.81 7.58 -17.03
CA GLU A 24 -4.96 7.53 -18.48
C GLU A 24 -4.01 6.50 -19.09
N ILE A 25 -4.40 5.99 -20.25
CA ILE A 25 -3.57 5.16 -21.11
C ILE A 25 -3.61 5.78 -22.51
N MET A 26 -2.44 6.17 -23.02
CA MET A 26 -2.34 6.87 -24.30
C MET A 26 -1.26 6.24 -25.18
N ILE A 27 -1.52 6.20 -26.49
CA ILE A 27 -0.44 5.97 -27.46
C ILE A 27 0.57 7.11 -27.35
N HIS A 28 1.86 6.80 -27.46
CA HIS A 28 2.91 7.82 -27.41
C HIS A 28 3.84 7.80 -28.65
N SER A 29 3.54 6.92 -29.60
CA SER A 29 4.34 6.68 -30.80
C SER A 29 3.45 6.22 -31.95
N ALA A 30 3.95 6.37 -33.18
CA ALA A 30 3.30 5.84 -34.38
C ALA A 30 3.61 4.35 -34.61
N ASN A 31 4.58 3.78 -33.88
CA ASN A 31 4.95 2.37 -33.95
C ASN A 31 3.97 1.51 -33.11
N PRO A 32 3.18 0.61 -33.71
CA PRO A 32 2.20 -0.20 -32.97
C PRO A 32 2.83 -1.27 -32.06
N LEU A 33 4.14 -1.52 -32.18
CA LEU A 33 4.88 -2.45 -31.31
C LEU A 33 5.45 -1.77 -30.05
N GLU A 34 5.39 -0.44 -29.96
CA GLU A 34 5.78 0.28 -28.74
C GLU A 34 4.67 0.23 -27.70
N TYR A 35 5.08 0.07 -26.44
CA TYR A 35 4.14 0.03 -25.32
C TYR A 35 3.44 1.39 -25.14
N PRO A 36 2.17 1.42 -24.73
CA PRO A 36 1.48 2.68 -24.46
C PRO A 36 2.05 3.34 -23.20
N LYS A 37 1.85 4.65 -23.08
CA LYS A 37 2.11 5.37 -21.83
C LYS A 37 0.95 5.10 -20.88
N ILE A 38 1.25 4.56 -19.70
CA ILE A 38 0.27 4.29 -18.63
C ILE A 38 0.56 5.23 -17.46
N VAL A 39 -0.42 6.05 -17.09
CA VAL A 39 -0.32 6.95 -15.94
C VAL A 39 -1.48 6.66 -15.00
N ALA A 40 -1.22 5.99 -13.88
CA ALA A 40 -2.28 5.58 -12.95
C ALA A 40 -2.85 6.73 -12.11
N ASN A 41 -2.07 7.80 -11.87
CA ASN A 41 -2.40 8.88 -10.94
C ASN A 41 -2.83 8.35 -9.56
N ALA A 42 -2.17 7.29 -9.08
CA ALA A 42 -2.47 6.73 -7.77
C ALA A 42 -2.31 7.81 -6.68
N PHE A 43 -3.30 7.91 -5.79
CA PHE A 43 -3.34 8.92 -4.72
C PHE A 43 -3.39 10.38 -5.19
N SER A 44 -3.91 10.63 -6.40
CA SER A 44 -4.12 12.00 -6.92
C SER A 44 -5.23 12.79 -6.21
N THR A 45 -6.06 12.12 -5.41
CA THR A 45 -7.14 12.74 -4.64
C THR A 45 -6.89 12.60 -3.14
N GLU A 46 -7.23 13.63 -2.39
CA GLU A 46 -7.16 13.62 -0.91
C GLU A 46 -8.03 12.52 -0.30
N ALA A 47 -9.14 12.16 -0.97
CA ALA A 47 -10.02 11.08 -0.53
C ALA A 47 -9.30 9.73 -0.52
N ASP A 48 -8.52 9.41 -1.57
CA ASP A 48 -7.81 8.14 -1.66
C ASP A 48 -6.65 8.09 -0.66
N VAL A 49 -5.96 9.22 -0.44
CA VAL A 49 -4.90 9.33 0.58
C VAL A 49 -5.49 9.11 1.97
N ALA A 50 -6.59 9.79 2.29
CA ALA A 50 -7.26 9.68 3.58
C ALA A 50 -7.79 8.26 3.85
N GLU A 51 -8.35 7.59 2.83
CA GLU A 51 -8.82 6.20 2.92
C GLU A 51 -7.66 5.25 3.27
N MET A 52 -6.52 5.38 2.60
CA MET A 52 -5.38 4.50 2.86
C MET A 52 -4.72 4.77 4.22
N LEU A 53 -4.63 6.03 4.64
CA LEU A 53 -4.16 6.36 6.00
C LEU A 53 -5.08 5.76 7.06
N ALA A 54 -6.40 5.76 6.83
CA ALA A 54 -7.35 5.08 7.71
C ALA A 54 -7.17 3.55 7.68
N ALA A 55 -6.91 2.96 6.51
CA ALA A 55 -6.65 1.53 6.35
C ALA A 55 -5.39 1.09 7.11
N VAL A 56 -4.28 1.85 7.04
CA VAL A 56 -3.05 1.56 7.81
C VAL A 56 -3.33 1.52 9.32
N LYS A 57 -4.04 2.54 9.84
CA LYS A 57 -4.43 2.59 11.25
C LYS A 57 -5.34 1.42 11.63
N PHE A 58 -6.23 1.01 10.73
CA PHE A 58 -7.10 -0.13 10.94
C PHE A 58 -6.34 -1.47 10.98
N VAL A 59 -5.36 -1.66 10.10
CA VAL A 59 -4.47 -2.83 10.13
C VAL A 59 -3.68 -2.90 11.43
N ARG A 60 -3.16 -1.78 11.94
CA ARG A 60 -2.52 -1.73 13.26
C ARG A 60 -3.46 -2.14 14.40
N LYS A 61 -4.75 -1.77 14.32
CA LYS A 61 -5.76 -2.24 15.28
C LYS A 61 -5.97 -3.74 15.20
N ILE A 62 -6.01 -4.32 13.99
CA ILE A 62 -6.12 -5.78 13.79
C ILE A 62 -4.89 -6.49 14.36
N ALA A 63 -3.69 -6.00 14.06
CA ALA A 63 -2.43 -6.55 14.56
C ALA A 63 -2.35 -6.53 16.11
N ALA A 64 -2.93 -5.50 16.74
CA ALA A 64 -3.00 -5.39 18.19
C ALA A 64 -4.11 -6.23 18.85
N MET A 65 -4.96 -6.93 18.09
CA MET A 65 -5.98 -7.82 18.66
C MET A 65 -5.30 -9.03 19.34
N PRO A 66 -5.84 -9.57 20.46
CA PRO A 66 -5.16 -10.58 21.27
C PRO A 66 -4.61 -11.78 20.47
N ALA A 67 -5.44 -12.36 19.61
CA ALA A 67 -5.06 -13.53 18.80
C ALA A 67 -3.91 -13.26 17.80
N MET A 68 -3.75 -11.99 17.38
CA MET A 68 -2.65 -11.57 16.51
C MET A 68 -1.43 -11.14 17.34
N ALA A 69 -1.66 -10.37 18.40
CA ALA A 69 -0.60 -9.83 19.24
C ALA A 69 0.23 -10.93 19.93
N GLU A 70 -0.36 -12.09 20.22
CA GLU A 70 0.37 -13.25 20.78
C GLU A 70 1.44 -13.82 19.84
N ILE A 71 1.34 -13.57 18.52
CA ILE A 71 2.23 -14.13 17.51
C ILE A 71 3.07 -13.07 16.77
N ILE A 72 2.92 -11.79 17.15
CA ILE A 72 3.66 -10.67 16.54
C ILE A 72 4.70 -10.18 17.55
N GLU A 73 5.98 -10.29 17.20
CA GLU A 73 7.06 -9.73 18.00
C GLU A 73 7.15 -8.20 17.82
N GLU A 74 7.17 -7.72 16.58
CA GLU A 74 7.23 -6.28 16.28
C GLU A 74 6.61 -5.92 14.92
N GLU A 75 6.26 -4.64 14.75
CA GLU A 75 5.92 -4.06 13.45
C GLU A 75 7.20 -3.58 12.76
N VAL A 76 7.53 -4.17 11.61
CA VAL A 76 8.77 -3.82 10.87
C VAL A 76 8.57 -2.61 9.96
N LEU A 77 7.46 -2.56 9.23
CA LEU A 77 7.13 -1.47 8.30
C LEU A 77 5.67 -1.02 8.48
N PRO A 78 5.39 0.31 8.51
CA PRO A 78 6.34 1.43 8.54
C PRO A 78 7.11 1.57 9.87
N GLY A 79 6.75 0.78 10.88
CA GLY A 79 7.43 0.71 12.16
C GLY A 79 6.72 1.53 13.25
N PRO A 80 6.94 1.19 14.53
CA PRO A 80 6.17 1.75 15.66
C PRO A 80 6.44 3.24 15.91
N SER A 81 7.57 3.77 15.46
CA SER A 81 7.94 5.18 15.60
C SER A 81 7.13 6.11 14.67
N ILE A 82 6.57 5.58 13.58
CA ILE A 82 5.77 6.36 12.63
C ILE A 82 4.35 6.51 13.17
N THR A 83 4.07 7.65 13.79
CA THR A 83 2.79 7.95 14.46
C THR A 83 2.05 9.16 13.89
N SER A 84 2.70 9.94 13.02
CA SER A 84 2.09 11.09 12.33
C SER A 84 1.52 10.70 10.96
N ASN A 85 0.60 11.52 10.46
CA ASN A 85 0.12 11.45 9.06
C ASN A 85 0.80 12.51 8.17
N ALA A 86 1.77 13.24 8.72
CA ALA A 86 2.51 14.29 8.04
C ALA A 86 3.61 13.70 7.15
#